data_AF-A0A6G6JAQ2-F1
#
_entry.id   AF-A0A6G6JAQ2-F1
#
_cell.length_a   1.000
_cell.length_b   1.000
_cell.length_c   1.000
_cell.angle_alpha   90.00
_cell.angle_beta   90.00
_cell.angle_gamma   90.00
#
_symmetry.space_group_name_H-M   'P 1'
#
loop_
_entity.id
_entity.type
_entity.pdbx_description
1 polymer ?
#
loop_
_entity_poly.entity_id
_entity_poly.type
_entity_poly.pdbx_seq_one_letter_code
_entity_poly.pdbx_strand_id
1 'polypeptide(L)'
;MIGALHFVVDGVVHPCYVLDMAGNLVRCSQDGSPQSLLPFATEMVSSSDEVSSPRPWSITPQAVISRVNEVAQLQPKVLEAYPGGVVQKMSLPFAAPVDTRETEESILQAVEILPGLDEETARTVRETLAIHGVHPLPVFGTFNEEIHQAQAGELCVGEIRKVADGWFSNMKVYRKALVRSA
;
A
#
# COMPACT_ATOMS: atom_id res chain seq x y z
N MET A 1 -9.79 -17.14 -8.25
CA MET A 1 -10.48 -17.91 -7.19
C MET A 1 -10.07 -17.31 -5.86
N ILE A 2 -11.03 -16.96 -4.99
CA ILE A 2 -10.72 -16.44 -3.65
C ILE A 2 -10.27 -17.62 -2.79
N GLY A 3 -9.04 -17.54 -2.28
CA GLY A 3 -8.38 -18.62 -1.52
C GLY A 3 -8.70 -18.56 -0.03
N ALA A 4 -7.66 -18.66 0.79
CA ALA A 4 -7.77 -18.44 2.23
C ALA A 4 -8.34 -17.05 2.54
N LEU A 5 -9.19 -16.97 3.57
CA LEU A 5 -9.86 -15.73 3.97
C LEU A 5 -9.27 -15.12 5.25
N HIS A 6 -8.69 -15.93 6.12
CA HIS A 6 -7.95 -15.48 7.29
C HIS A 6 -6.76 -16.40 7.53
N PHE A 7 -5.83 -15.92 8.34
CA PHE A 7 -4.72 -16.71 8.87
C PHE A 7 -4.48 -16.34 10.33
N VAL A 8 -3.69 -17.14 11.05
CA VAL A 8 -3.46 -16.94 12.49
C VAL A 8 -1.97 -16.79 12.76
N VAL A 9 -1.56 -15.72 13.43
CA VAL A 9 -0.17 -15.50 13.88
C VAL A 9 -0.21 -15.26 15.38
N ASP A 10 0.57 -16.02 16.15
CA ASP A 10 0.63 -15.90 17.62
C ASP A 10 -0.74 -15.90 18.31
N GLY A 11 -1.70 -16.67 17.76
CA GLY A 11 -3.07 -16.77 18.27
C GLY A 11 -4.02 -15.64 17.84
N VAL A 12 -3.53 -14.63 17.12
CA VAL A 12 -4.32 -13.53 16.58
C VAL A 12 -4.80 -13.86 15.17
N VAL A 13 -6.09 -13.61 14.91
CA VAL A 13 -6.71 -13.84 13.60
C VAL A 13 -6.53 -12.59 12.72
N HIS A 14 -5.97 -12.77 11.53
CA HIS A 14 -5.71 -11.70 10.56
C HIS A 14 -6.48 -11.93 9.25
N PRO A 15 -6.96 -10.88 8.57
CA PRO A 15 -7.58 -11.01 7.27
C PRO A 15 -6.55 -11.34 6.18
N CYS A 16 -6.91 -12.22 5.25
CA CYS A 16 -6.11 -12.45 4.04
C CYS A 16 -6.23 -11.33 3.00
N TYR A 17 -7.15 -10.39 3.16
CA TYR A 17 -7.39 -9.31 2.21
C TYR A 17 -7.58 -7.98 2.93
N VAL A 18 -6.87 -6.95 2.49
CA VAL A 18 -7.01 -5.56 2.94
C VAL A 18 -7.01 -4.63 1.73
N LEU A 19 -7.50 -3.41 1.90
CA LEU A 19 -7.31 -2.33 0.94
C LEU A 19 -6.13 -1.48 1.39
N ASP A 20 -5.19 -1.18 0.51
CA ASP A 20 -4.17 -0.17 0.82
C ASP A 20 -4.78 1.24 0.83
N MET A 21 -3.97 2.26 1.12
CA MET A 21 -4.46 3.64 1.11
C MET A 21 -5.08 4.06 -0.22
N ALA A 22 -4.59 3.51 -1.35
CA ALA A 22 -5.05 3.81 -2.71
C ALA A 22 -6.32 3.05 -3.09
N GLY A 23 -6.74 2.10 -2.26
CA GLY A 23 -7.87 1.23 -2.57
C GLY A 23 -7.48 0.08 -3.50
N ASN A 24 -6.19 -0.24 -3.62
CA ASN A 24 -5.75 -1.51 -4.19
C ASN A 24 -6.14 -2.63 -3.23
N LEU A 25 -6.69 -3.72 -3.76
CA LEU A 25 -6.92 -4.93 -2.99
C LEU A 25 -5.60 -5.70 -2.88
N VAL A 26 -5.16 -5.89 -1.65
CA VAL A 26 -3.88 -6.51 -1.30
C VAL A 26 -4.14 -7.79 -0.53
N ARG A 27 -3.38 -8.83 -0.86
CA ARG A 27 -3.39 -10.08 -0.11
C ARG A 27 -2.38 -10.04 1.02
N CYS A 28 -2.77 -10.62 2.13
CA CYS A 28 -1.93 -10.87 3.29
C CYS A 28 -1.82 -12.38 3.56
N SER A 29 -0.65 -12.85 4.00
CA SER A 29 -0.43 -14.22 4.47
C SER A 29 0.61 -14.29 5.58
N GLN A 30 0.71 -15.45 6.23
CA GLN A 30 1.74 -15.74 7.24
C GLN A 30 3.18 -15.62 6.69
N ASP A 31 3.35 -15.73 5.37
CA ASP A 31 4.65 -15.60 4.72
C ASP A 31 5.09 -14.13 4.57
N GLY A 32 4.16 -13.19 4.70
CA GLY A 32 4.45 -11.76 4.68
C GLY A 32 5.11 -11.30 5.98
N SER A 33 5.94 -10.26 5.90
CA SER A 33 6.62 -9.72 7.07
C SER A 33 5.63 -8.97 7.98
N PRO A 34 5.65 -9.16 9.31
CA PRO A 34 4.90 -8.31 10.24
C PRO A 34 5.45 -6.87 10.32
N GLN A 35 6.67 -6.65 9.83
CA GLN A 35 7.38 -5.36 9.92
C GLN A 35 7.24 -4.50 8.65
N SER A 36 6.57 -4.99 7.60
CA SER A 36 6.30 -4.16 6.43
C SER A 36 5.30 -3.04 6.75
N LEU A 37 5.33 -1.97 5.94
CA LEU A 37 4.39 -0.85 6.05
C LEU A 37 2.93 -1.31 6.07
N LEU A 38 2.61 -2.33 5.26
CA LEU A 38 1.38 -3.10 5.39
C LEU A 38 1.75 -4.48 5.96
N PRO A 39 1.46 -4.74 7.25
CA PRO A 39 1.83 -6.00 7.88
C PRO A 39 1.26 -7.20 7.12
N PHE A 40 2.09 -8.22 6.94
CA PHE A 40 1.77 -9.49 6.29
C PHE A 40 1.39 -9.38 4.81
N ALA A 41 1.48 -8.20 4.19
CA ALA A 41 1.14 -8.01 2.78
C ALA A 41 2.14 -8.72 1.85
N THR A 42 1.62 -9.43 0.84
CA THR A 42 2.42 -10.26 -0.06
C THR A 42 2.23 -9.92 -1.54
N GLU A 43 0.99 -9.67 -1.96
CA GLU A 43 0.69 -9.39 -3.37
C GLU A 43 -0.45 -8.37 -3.54
N MET A 44 -0.36 -7.57 -4.59
CA MET A 44 -1.50 -6.78 -5.06
C MET A 44 -2.36 -7.67 -5.95
N VAL A 45 -3.62 -7.87 -5.56
CA VAL A 45 -4.55 -8.78 -6.23
C VAL A 45 -5.37 -8.04 -7.29
N SER A 46 -5.79 -6.82 -6.98
CA SER A 46 -6.54 -5.97 -7.91
C SER A 46 -6.19 -4.51 -7.65
N SER A 47 -5.90 -3.76 -8.70
CA SER A 47 -5.62 -2.33 -8.57
C SER A 47 -6.88 -1.55 -8.17
N SER A 48 -6.72 -0.33 -7.67
CA SER A 48 -7.84 0.57 -7.36
C SER A 48 -8.78 0.77 -8.54
N ASP A 49 -8.22 0.89 -9.74
CA ASP A 49 -8.98 1.05 -10.98
C ASP A 49 -9.80 -0.22 -11.27
N GLU A 50 -9.20 -1.40 -11.10
CA GLU A 50 -9.89 -2.68 -11.26
C GLU A 50 -10.94 -2.90 -10.16
N VAL A 51 -10.70 -2.48 -8.93
CA VAL A 51 -11.69 -2.53 -7.84
C VAL A 51 -12.89 -1.63 -8.17
N SER A 52 -12.64 -0.44 -8.73
CA SER A 52 -13.70 0.50 -9.12
C SER A 52 -14.48 0.07 -10.36
N SER A 53 -13.81 -0.63 -11.28
CA SER A 53 -14.36 -1.07 -12.57
C SER A 53 -14.00 -2.54 -12.81
N PRO A 54 -14.62 -3.47 -12.07
CA PRO A 54 -14.22 -4.86 -12.04
C PRO A 54 -14.52 -5.58 -13.35
N ARG A 55 -13.56 -6.37 -13.80
CA ARG A 55 -13.75 -7.36 -14.86
C ARG A 55 -14.45 -8.58 -14.26
N PRO A 56 -15.06 -9.46 -15.09
CA PRO A 56 -15.77 -10.64 -14.58
C PRO A 56 -14.93 -11.59 -13.72
N TRP A 57 -13.60 -11.55 -13.84
CA TRP A 57 -12.65 -12.37 -13.09
C TRP A 57 -11.90 -11.60 -11.99
N SER A 58 -12.15 -10.29 -11.84
CA SER A 58 -11.50 -9.46 -10.82
C SER A 58 -11.93 -9.89 -9.42
N ILE A 59 -11.00 -9.85 -8.47
CA ILE A 59 -11.32 -10.07 -7.07
C ILE A 59 -11.62 -8.70 -6.46
N THR A 60 -12.83 -8.54 -5.93
CA THR A 60 -13.28 -7.28 -5.33
C THR A 60 -13.48 -7.44 -3.82
N PRO A 61 -13.44 -6.34 -3.06
CA PRO A 61 -13.82 -6.35 -1.64
C PRO A 61 -15.20 -6.99 -1.40
N GLN A 62 -16.17 -6.73 -2.27
CA GLN A 62 -17.52 -7.28 -2.18
C GLN A 62 -17.51 -8.80 -2.38
N ALA A 63 -16.73 -9.31 -3.35
CA ALA A 63 -16.59 -10.74 -3.56
C ALA A 63 -15.90 -11.44 -2.37
N VAL A 64 -14.90 -10.81 -1.76
CA VAL A 64 -14.26 -11.29 -0.52
C VAL A 64 -15.27 -11.39 0.61
N ILE A 65 -16.04 -10.32 0.87
CA ILE A 65 -17.04 -10.31 1.95
C ILE A 65 -18.19 -11.29 1.70
N SER A 66 -18.67 -11.41 0.46
CA SER A 66 -19.66 -12.45 0.11
C SER A 66 -19.14 -13.83 0.48
N ARG A 67 -17.87 -14.10 0.15
CA ARG A 67 -17.24 -15.38 0.46
C ARG A 67 -17.00 -15.58 1.96
N VAL A 68 -16.65 -14.53 2.70
CA VAL A 68 -16.56 -14.53 4.16
C VAL A 68 -17.89 -14.93 4.78
N ASN A 69 -19.00 -14.33 4.33
CA ASN A 69 -20.34 -14.61 4.86
C ASN A 69 -20.80 -16.05 4.57
N GLU A 70 -20.50 -16.58 3.38
CA GLU A 70 -20.76 -17.98 3.03
C GLU A 70 -19.98 -18.94 3.94
N VAL A 71 -18.68 -18.69 4.12
CA VAL A 71 -17.79 -19.57 4.90
C VAL A 71 -18.04 -19.45 6.40
N ALA A 72 -18.50 -18.29 6.88
CA ALA A 72 -18.79 -18.04 8.29
C ALA A 72 -19.83 -19.02 8.88
N GLN A 73 -20.71 -19.59 8.05
CA GLN A 73 -21.65 -20.63 8.48
C GLN A 73 -20.95 -21.90 8.99
N LEU A 74 -19.76 -22.21 8.44
CA LEU A 74 -18.96 -23.39 8.78
C LEU A 74 -17.77 -23.05 9.67
N GLN A 75 -17.21 -21.85 9.52
CA GLN A 75 -16.04 -21.39 10.27
C GLN A 75 -16.23 -19.96 10.79
N PRO A 76 -16.95 -19.77 11.91
CA PRO A 76 -17.32 -18.43 12.42
C PRO A 76 -16.12 -17.51 12.68
N LYS A 77 -14.95 -18.08 13.00
CA LYS A 77 -13.70 -17.32 13.24
C LYS A 77 -13.28 -16.43 12.06
N VAL A 78 -13.74 -16.73 10.83
CA VAL A 78 -13.44 -15.87 9.69
C VAL A 78 -14.01 -14.46 9.85
N LEU A 79 -15.11 -14.29 10.59
CA LEU A 79 -15.71 -12.98 10.86
C LEU A 79 -14.83 -12.11 11.76
N GLU A 80 -14.04 -12.72 12.64
CA GLU A 80 -13.11 -12.00 13.52
C GLU A 80 -12.03 -11.26 12.72
N ALA A 81 -11.63 -11.81 11.56
CA ALA A 81 -10.68 -11.17 10.64
C ALA A 81 -11.27 -9.95 9.90
N TYR A 82 -12.59 -9.85 9.77
CA TYR A 82 -13.28 -8.80 9.00
C TYR A 82 -14.30 -8.05 9.88
N PRO A 83 -13.83 -7.27 10.87
CA PRO A 83 -14.72 -6.54 11.75
C PRO A 83 -15.62 -5.59 10.94
N GLY A 84 -16.91 -5.57 11.27
CA GLY A 84 -17.93 -4.81 10.55
C GLY A 84 -18.34 -5.40 9.20
N GLY A 85 -17.85 -6.59 8.84
CA GLY A 85 -18.19 -7.25 7.57
C GLY A 85 -17.63 -6.51 6.35
N VAL A 86 -16.47 -5.86 6.51
CA VAL A 86 -15.81 -5.08 5.45
C VAL A 86 -14.33 -5.44 5.34
N VAL A 87 -13.78 -5.33 4.12
CA VAL A 87 -12.34 -5.35 3.89
C VAL A 87 -11.77 -4.03 4.39
N GLN A 88 -10.90 -4.09 5.40
CA GLN A 88 -10.35 -2.91 6.05
C GLN A 88 -9.46 -2.10 5.11
N LYS A 89 -9.55 -0.78 5.19
CA LYS A 89 -8.68 0.14 4.45
C LYS A 89 -7.54 0.62 5.36
N MET A 90 -6.33 0.44 4.90
CA MET A 90 -5.09 0.77 5.61
C MET A 90 -4.66 2.22 5.31
N SER A 91 -3.86 2.80 6.21
CA SER A 91 -3.34 4.18 6.07
C SER A 91 -2.15 4.29 5.11
N LEU A 92 -1.47 3.18 4.84
CA LEU A 92 -0.22 3.11 4.11
C LEU A 92 -0.38 2.44 2.73
N PRO A 93 0.47 2.76 1.75
CA PRO A 93 0.44 2.16 0.42
C PRO A 93 1.12 0.80 0.39
N PHE A 94 0.69 -0.05 -0.55
CA PHE A 94 1.37 -1.30 -0.83
C PHE A 94 2.53 -1.12 -1.80
N ALA A 95 3.63 -1.81 -1.52
CA ALA A 95 4.68 -2.11 -2.49
C ALA A 95 5.02 -3.59 -2.35
N ALA A 96 5.29 -4.26 -3.48
CA ALA A 96 5.69 -5.66 -3.46
C ALA A 96 7.04 -5.80 -2.74
N PRO A 97 7.25 -6.85 -1.94
CA PRO A 97 8.56 -7.15 -1.38
C PRO A 97 9.55 -7.45 -2.51
N VAL A 98 10.70 -6.77 -2.48
CA VAL A 98 11.80 -6.98 -3.44
C VAL A 98 13.08 -7.17 -2.65
N ASP A 99 13.79 -8.27 -2.93
CA ASP A 99 15.13 -8.49 -2.40
C ASP A 99 16.12 -7.57 -3.10
N THR A 100 16.55 -6.53 -2.41
CA THR A 100 17.54 -5.58 -2.90
C THR A 100 18.88 -5.76 -2.19
N ARG A 101 19.97 -5.57 -2.95
CA ARG A 101 21.34 -5.50 -2.41
C ARG A 101 21.82 -4.06 -2.20
N GLU A 102 21.02 -3.09 -2.63
CA GLU A 102 21.32 -1.67 -2.45
C GLU A 102 21.21 -1.29 -0.97
N THR A 103 22.11 -0.42 -0.53
CA THR A 103 22.05 0.11 0.84
C THR A 103 21.01 1.22 0.94
N GLU A 104 20.56 1.48 2.15
CA GLU A 104 19.65 2.59 2.43
C GLU A 104 20.25 3.93 1.99
N GLU A 105 21.55 4.15 2.21
CA GLU A 105 22.25 5.37 1.86
C GLU A 105 22.27 5.58 0.33
N SER A 106 22.50 4.51 -0.44
CA SER A 106 22.46 4.54 -1.91
C SER A 106 21.08 4.97 -2.41
N ILE A 107 20.01 4.40 -1.85
CA ILE A 107 18.63 4.72 -2.21
C ILE A 107 18.30 6.18 -1.84
N LEU A 108 18.68 6.62 -0.63
CA LEU A 108 18.44 8.00 -0.18
C LEU A 108 19.17 9.00 -1.08
N GLN A 109 20.43 8.74 -1.41
CA GLN A 109 21.20 9.59 -2.31
C GLN A 109 20.54 9.68 -3.70
N ALA A 110 20.08 8.55 -4.26
CA ALA A 110 19.36 8.54 -5.52
C ALA A 110 18.05 9.37 -5.46
N VAL A 111 17.30 9.25 -4.37
CA VAL A 111 16.07 10.02 -4.13
C VAL A 111 16.34 11.52 -3.99
N GLU A 112 17.46 11.89 -3.37
CA GLU A 112 17.87 13.29 -3.16
C GLU A 112 18.30 13.99 -4.45
N ILE A 113 19.03 13.31 -5.33
CA ILE A 113 19.53 13.94 -6.57
C ILE A 113 18.45 14.08 -7.65
N LEU A 114 17.40 13.24 -7.62
CA LEU A 114 16.34 13.19 -8.64
C LEU A 114 15.79 14.55 -9.09
N PRO A 115 15.43 15.49 -8.20
CA PRO A 115 14.87 16.78 -8.59
C PRO A 115 15.80 17.67 -9.41
N GLY A 116 17.12 17.41 -9.37
CA GLY A 116 18.14 18.18 -10.09
C GLY A 116 18.55 17.59 -11.44
N LEU A 117 17.99 16.44 -11.82
CA LEU A 117 18.34 15.74 -13.06
C LEU A 117 17.45 16.20 -14.22
N ASP A 118 17.94 16.04 -15.46
CA ASP A 118 17.11 16.15 -16.65
C ASP A 118 16.12 14.96 -16.75
N GLU A 119 15.07 15.10 -17.56
CA GLU A 119 13.98 14.11 -17.62
C GLU A 119 14.43 12.72 -18.05
N GLU A 120 15.43 12.62 -18.94
CA GLU A 120 15.93 11.32 -19.40
C GLU A 120 16.67 10.59 -18.28
N THR A 121 17.63 11.28 -17.64
CA THR A 121 18.38 10.72 -16.52
C THR A 121 17.47 10.45 -15.32
N ALA A 122 16.52 11.35 -15.02
CA ALA A 122 15.56 11.19 -13.94
C ALA A 122 14.68 9.95 -14.16
N ARG A 123 14.24 9.69 -15.39
CA ARG A 123 13.48 8.48 -15.73
C ARG A 123 14.31 7.22 -15.50
N THR A 124 15.57 7.19 -15.93
CA THR A 124 16.45 6.04 -15.68
C THR A 124 16.61 5.77 -14.18
N VAL A 125 16.84 6.81 -13.37
CA VAL A 125 16.93 6.65 -11.91
C VAL A 125 15.63 6.13 -11.31
N ARG A 126 14.46 6.61 -11.77
CA ARG A 126 13.15 6.11 -11.32
C ARG A 126 12.94 4.64 -11.67
N GLU A 127 13.33 4.23 -12.88
CA GLU A 127 13.26 2.82 -13.31
C GLU A 127 14.19 1.94 -12.47
N THR A 128 15.42 2.40 -12.19
CA THR A 128 16.34 1.71 -11.28
C THR A 128 15.76 1.57 -9.88
N LEU A 129 15.22 2.65 -9.29
CA LEU A 129 14.56 2.59 -7.99
C LEU A 129 13.40 1.59 -7.98
N ALA A 130 12.58 1.57 -9.04
CA ALA A 130 11.47 0.63 -9.16
C ALA A 130 11.94 -0.83 -9.24
N ILE A 131 13.06 -1.12 -9.90
CA ILE A 131 13.69 -2.47 -9.91
C ILE A 131 14.05 -2.91 -8.49
N HIS A 132 14.44 -1.96 -7.62
CA HIS A 132 14.76 -2.21 -6.23
C HIS A 132 13.55 -2.09 -5.28
N GLY A 133 12.32 -2.07 -5.81
CA GLY A 133 11.09 -2.00 -5.01
C GLY A 133 10.84 -0.65 -4.34
N VAL A 134 11.48 0.42 -4.84
CA VAL A 134 11.31 1.79 -4.36
C VAL A 134 10.44 2.56 -5.33
N HIS A 135 9.31 3.05 -4.84
CA HIS A 135 8.25 3.66 -5.65
C HIS A 135 7.89 5.06 -5.15
N PRO A 136 7.37 5.93 -6.03
CA PRO A 136 6.85 7.22 -5.59
C PRO A 136 5.61 7.00 -4.71
N LEU A 137 5.52 7.75 -3.61
CA LEU A 137 4.35 7.73 -2.73
C LEU A 137 3.12 8.25 -3.50
N PRO A 138 2.00 7.53 -3.47
CA PRO A 138 0.79 8.03 -4.10
C PRO A 138 0.17 9.12 -3.22
N VAL A 139 -0.26 10.23 -3.84
CA VAL A 139 -0.81 11.40 -3.14
C VAL A 139 -2.23 11.64 -3.64
N PHE A 140 -3.21 11.33 -2.79
CA PHE A 140 -4.62 11.63 -3.01
C PHE A 140 -5.36 11.59 -1.67
N GLY A 141 -6.56 12.18 -1.63
CA GLY A 141 -7.39 12.20 -0.42
C GLY A 141 -6.92 13.23 0.61
N THR A 142 -6.86 12.82 1.87
CA THR A 142 -6.58 13.69 3.02
C THR A 142 -5.13 13.58 3.50
N PHE A 143 -4.69 14.55 4.29
CA PHE A 143 -3.36 14.54 4.89
C PHE A 143 -3.15 13.30 5.78
N ASN A 144 -1.98 12.67 5.66
CA ASN A 144 -1.53 11.54 6.47
C ASN A 144 -0.10 11.84 6.90
N GLU A 145 0.10 12.09 8.19
CA GLU A 145 1.40 12.50 8.72
C GLU A 145 2.50 11.45 8.56
N GLU A 146 2.17 10.17 8.36
CA GLU A 146 3.15 9.09 8.18
C GLU A 146 3.87 9.19 6.82
N ILE A 147 3.19 9.71 5.80
CA ILE A 147 3.65 9.71 4.40
C ILE A 147 3.67 11.11 3.76
N HIS A 148 3.04 12.10 4.38
CA HIS A 148 2.93 13.46 3.87
C HIS A 148 3.67 14.45 4.78
N GLN A 149 4.27 15.45 4.15
CA GLN A 149 4.87 16.61 4.78
C GLN A 149 4.19 17.86 4.23
N ALA A 150 3.66 18.72 5.11
CA ALA A 150 3.08 19.98 4.69
C ALA A 150 4.18 20.96 4.23
N GLN A 151 3.89 21.75 3.19
CA GLN A 151 4.75 22.85 2.79
C GLN A 151 4.92 23.86 3.95
N ALA A 152 6.14 24.39 4.12
CA ALA A 152 6.47 25.25 5.24
C ALA A 152 5.51 26.47 5.31
N GLY A 153 4.88 26.66 6.49
CA GLY A 153 3.92 27.73 6.72
C GLY A 153 2.48 27.41 6.30
N GLU A 154 2.20 26.21 5.78
CA GLU A 154 0.86 25.78 5.39
C GLU A 154 0.25 24.76 6.35
N LEU A 155 -1.04 24.90 6.60
CA LEU A 155 -1.87 23.90 7.27
C LEU A 155 -2.60 23.09 6.19
N CYS A 156 -2.39 21.78 6.17
CA CYS A 156 -3.11 20.88 5.28
C CYS A 156 -4.45 20.49 5.92
N VAL A 157 -5.55 21.09 5.45
CA VAL A 157 -6.91 20.79 5.90
C VAL A 157 -7.75 20.35 4.71
N GLY A 158 -8.34 19.16 4.80
CA GLY A 158 -9.15 18.61 3.72
C GLY A 158 -8.31 17.90 2.66
N GLU A 159 -8.66 18.11 1.39
CA GLU A 159 -7.97 17.48 0.26
C GLU A 159 -6.58 18.07 0.05
N ILE A 160 -5.63 17.21 -0.33
CA ILE A 160 -4.24 17.59 -0.58
C ILE A 160 -3.87 17.51 -2.06
N ARG A 161 -2.90 18.35 -2.46
CA ARG A 161 -2.22 18.30 -3.75
C ARG A 161 -0.73 18.10 -3.57
N LYS A 162 -0.14 17.31 -4.48
CA LYS A 162 1.30 17.02 -4.50
C LYS A 162 2.10 18.24 -4.95
N VAL A 163 3.13 18.58 -4.19
CA VAL A 163 4.16 19.59 -4.53
C VAL A 163 5.44 18.90 -4.96
N ALA A 164 5.87 17.85 -4.24
CA ALA A 164 7.02 17.03 -4.60
C ALA A 164 6.78 15.56 -4.24
N ASP A 165 7.40 14.65 -5.00
CA ASP A 165 7.26 13.21 -4.77
C ASP A 165 7.85 12.78 -3.43
N GLY A 166 7.13 11.92 -2.74
CA GLY A 166 7.68 11.07 -1.69
C GLY A 166 8.14 9.73 -2.26
N TRP A 167 8.88 8.95 -1.49
CA TRP A 167 9.45 7.66 -1.91
C TRP A 167 9.35 6.65 -0.79
N PHE A 168 8.94 5.42 -1.13
CA PHE A 168 8.75 4.33 -0.18
C PHE A 168 9.10 2.98 -0.81
N SER A 169 9.36 1.98 0.04
CA SER A 169 9.34 0.56 -0.31
C SER A 169 8.36 -0.18 0.59
N ASN A 170 8.25 -1.50 0.44
CA ASN A 170 7.40 -2.33 1.29
C ASN A 170 7.75 -2.23 2.80
N MET A 171 8.99 -1.86 3.13
CA MET A 171 9.48 -1.83 4.51
C MET A 171 9.45 -0.44 5.15
N LYS A 172 9.55 0.65 4.37
CA LYS A 172 9.64 2.00 4.94
C LYS A 172 9.38 3.12 3.95
N VAL A 173 9.19 4.32 4.49
CA VAL A 173 9.15 5.59 3.76
C VAL A 173 10.53 6.24 3.82
N TYR A 174 11.17 6.42 2.67
CA TYR A 174 12.48 7.09 2.55
C TYR A 174 12.33 8.61 2.58
N ARG A 175 11.31 9.13 1.90
CA ARG A 175 10.99 10.56 1.85
C ARG A 175 9.49 10.74 1.84
N LYS A 176 8.95 11.55 2.75
CA LYS A 176 7.52 11.92 2.71
C LYS A 176 7.23 12.77 1.48
N ALA A 177 6.04 12.63 0.91
CA ALA A 177 5.62 13.51 -0.18
C ALA A 177 5.35 14.91 0.36
N LEU A 178 5.88 15.93 -0.31
CA LEU A 178 5.57 17.32 0.03
C LEU A 178 4.21 17.66 -0.57
N VAL A 179 3.30 18.12 0.29
CA VAL A 179 1.92 18.40 -0.09
C VAL A 179 1.45 19.76 0.43
N ARG A 180 0.38 20.26 -0.18
CA ARG A 180 -0.37 21.44 0.22
C ARG A 180 -1.87 21.19 0.17
N SER A 181 -2.66 22.06 0.77
CA SER A 181 -4.12 22.04 0.60
C SER A 181 -4.49 22.26 -0.89
N ALA A 182 -5.52 21.56 -1.36
CA ALA A 182 -5.95 21.56 -2.76
C ALA A 182 -6.49 22.92 -3.25
#